data_AF-A0A2M8BWS8-F1
#
_entry.id   AF-A0A2M8BWS8-F1
#
_cell.length_a   1.000
_cell.length_b   1.000
_cell.length_c   1.000
_cell.angle_alpha   90.00
_cell.angle_beta   90.00
_cell.angle_gamma   90.00
#
_symmetry.space_group_name_H-M   'P 1'
#
loop_
_entity.id
_entity.type
_entity.pdbx_description
1 polymer ?
#
loop_
_entity_poly.entity_id
_entity_poly.type
_entity_poly.pdbx_seq_one_letter_code
_entity_poly.pdbx_strand_id
1 'polypeptide(L)' 'MSFAGGAMIPSFVMPEWILGVARALPTYWATEGLAAATWRGLPLVDSLLPAGILVAFSVFFAVIGIRRFRWE' A
#
# COMPACT_ATOMS: atom_id res chain seq x y z
N MET A 1 -8.16 -8.50 9.23
CA MET A 1 -9.15 -7.40 9.32
C MET A 1 -8.79 -6.33 8.28
N SER A 2 -9.15 -6.53 7.01
CA SER A 2 -8.64 -5.73 5.87
C SER A 2 -9.47 -4.47 5.58
N PHE A 3 -10.23 -3.97 6.57
CA PHE A 3 -11.13 -2.83 6.38
C PHE A 3 -10.36 -1.52 6.12
N ALA A 4 -9.25 -1.31 6.83
CA ALA A 4 -8.47 -0.08 6.73
C ALA A 4 -7.59 0.02 5.46
N GLY A 5 -7.37 -1.10 4.76
CA GLY A 5 -6.51 -1.15 3.57
C GLY A 5 -7.24 -0.82 2.26
N GLY A 6 -8.47 -0.29 2.30
CA GLY A 6 -9.24 0.06 1.10
C GLY A 6 -9.90 -1.13 0.40
N ALA A 7 -9.71 -2.37 0.88
CA ALA A 7 -10.17 -3.60 0.22
C ALA A 7 -11.68 -3.84 0.40
N MET A 8 -12.26 -3.43 1.53
CA MET A 8 -13.71 -3.54 1.78
C MET A 8 -14.46 -2.22 1.56
N ILE A 9 -13.83 -1.08 1.83
CA ILE A 9 -14.37 0.25 1.51
C ILE A 9 -13.43 0.90 0.51
N PRO A 10 -13.90 1.26 -0.70
CA PRO A 10 -13.07 1.97 -1.66
C PRO A 10 -12.58 3.31 -1.12
N SER A 11 -11.32 3.65 -1.42
CA SER A 11 -10.65 4.88 -0.99
C SER A 11 -11.43 6.16 -1.34
N PHE A 12 -12.12 6.19 -2.48
CA PHE A 12 -12.92 7.34 -2.93
C PHE A 12 -14.20 7.58 -2.12
N VAL A 13 -14.60 6.64 -1.24
CA VAL A 13 -15.77 6.77 -0.35
C VAL A 13 -15.34 7.08 1.09
N MET A 14 -14.05 6.97 1.41
CA MET A 14 -13.55 7.17 2.76
C MET A 14 -13.56 8.66 3.15
N PRO A 15 -13.89 9.00 4.40
CA PRO A 15 -13.60 10.31 4.96
C PRO A 15 -12.10 10.63 4.92
N GLU A 16 -11.74 11.88 4.68
CA GLU A 16 -10.34 12.31 4.48
C GLU A 16 -9.39 11.94 5.63
N TRP A 17 -9.87 11.97 6.87
CA TRP A 17 -9.07 11.60 8.04
C TRP A 17 -8.76 10.09 8.06
N ILE A 18 -9.71 9.25 7.64
CA ILE A 18 -9.50 7.79 7.49
C ILE A 18 -8.53 7.54 6.35
N LEU A 19 -8.70 8.24 5.23
CA LEU A 19 -7.81 8.12 4.07
C LEU A 19 -6.37 8.53 4.41
N GLY A 20 -6.20 9.54 5.26
CA GLY A 20 -4.89 9.94 5.80
C GLY A 20 -4.20 8.80 6.55
N VAL A 21 -4.91 8.13 7.45
CA VAL A 21 -4.38 6.98 8.22
C VAL A 21 -4.16 5.76 7.32
N ALA A 22 -5.09 5.48 6.40
CA ALA A 22 -5.00 4.35 5.48
C ALA A 22 -3.75 4.43 4.59
N ARG A 23 -3.40 5.62 4.08
CA ARG A 23 -2.19 5.85 3.28
C ARG A 23 -0.88 5.53 4.01
N ALA A 24 -0.88 5.48 5.34
CA ALA A 24 0.29 5.06 6.12
C ALA A 24 0.48 3.53 6.14
N LEU A 25 -0.52 2.76 5.70
CA LEU A 25 -0.47 1.30 5.72
C LEU A 25 -0.05 0.76 4.35
N PRO A 26 0.87 -0.22 4.27
CA PRO A 26 1.26 -0.84 3.00
C PRO A 26 0.07 -1.56 2.33
N THR A 27 -0.90 -2.03 3.12
CA THR A 27 -2.10 -2.71 2.61
C THR A 27 -3.00 -1.79 1.78
N TYR A 28 -3.02 -0.48 2.05
CA TYR A 28 -3.73 0.50 1.22
C TYR A 28 -3.18 0.53 -0.20
N TRP A 29 -1.86 0.67 -0.32
CA TRP A 29 -1.17 0.74 -1.61
C TRP A 29 -1.28 -0.58 -2.40
N ALA A 30 -1.24 -1.72 -1.71
CA ALA A 30 -1.49 -3.01 -2.34
C ALA A 30 -2.89 -3.09 -2.99
N THR A 31 -3.93 -2.69 -2.25
CA THR A 31 -5.29 -2.68 -2.77
C THR A 31 -5.45 -1.69 -3.92
N GLU A 32 -4.91 -0.46 -3.78
CA GLU A 32 -5.00 0.56 -4.82
C GLU A 32 -4.30 0.14 -6.11
N GLY A 33 -3.10 -0.45 -6.02
CA GLY A 33 -2.37 -0.96 -7.18
C GLY A 33 -3.09 -2.10 -7.88
N LEU A 34 -3.64 -3.06 -7.12
CA LEU A 34 -4.45 -4.15 -7.66
C LEU A 34 -5.76 -3.64 -8.28
N ALA A 35 -6.41 -2.69 -7.64
CA ALA A 35 -7.66 -2.13 -8.14
C ALA A 35 -7.43 -1.32 -9.43
N ALA A 36 -6.34 -0.56 -9.53
CA ALA A 36 -5.97 0.11 -10.77
C ALA A 36 -5.79 -0.89 -11.93
N ALA A 37 -5.09 -1.99 -11.67
CA ALA A 37 -4.71 -2.97 -12.70
C ALA A 37 -5.82 -3.93 -13.14
N THR A 38 -6.84 -4.18 -12.30
CA THR A 38 -7.83 -5.25 -12.56
C THR A 38 -9.17 -4.73 -13.06
N TRP A 39 -9.79 -3.82 -12.32
CA TRP A 39 -11.22 -3.48 -12.49
C TRP A 39 -11.53 -1.98 -12.58
N ARG A 40 -10.57 -1.08 -12.31
CA ARG A 40 -10.78 0.37 -12.45
C ARG A 40 -10.54 0.90 -13.87
N GLY A 41 -10.05 0.06 -14.78
CA GLY A 41 -9.77 0.46 -16.17
C GLY A 41 -8.69 1.55 -16.29
N LEU A 42 -7.83 1.70 -15.28
CA LEU A 42 -6.77 2.69 -15.27
C LEU A 42 -5.58 2.20 -16.09
N PRO A 43 -4.82 3.12 -16.72
CA PRO A 43 -3.58 2.77 -17.39
C PRO A 43 -2.55 2.20 -16.40
N LEU A 44 -1.70 1.28 -16.87
CA LEU A 44 -0.71 0.59 -16.02
C LEU A 44 0.25 1.54 -15.29
N VAL A 45 0.45 2.74 -15.83
CA VAL A 45 1.26 3.80 -15.23
C VAL A 45 0.75 4.22 -13.85
N ASP A 46 -0.56 4.11 -13.59
CA ASP A 46 -1.16 4.47 -12.30
C ASP A 46 -0.82 3.45 -11.20
N SER A 47 -0.45 2.22 -11.57
CA SER A 47 0.04 1.21 -10.63
C SER A 47 1.50 1.42 -10.23
N LEU A 48 2.26 2.29 -10.92
CA LEU A 48 3.68 2.54 -10.61
C LEU A 48 3.87 3.20 -9.26
N LEU A 49 3.02 4.16 -8.89
CA LEU A 49 3.12 4.83 -7.59
C LEU A 49 2.84 3.86 -6.43
N PRO A 50 1.72 3.10 -6.42
CA PRO A 50 1.51 2.06 -5.41
C PRO A 50 2.64 1.02 -5.35
N ALA A 51 3.14 0.56 -6.51
CA ALA A 51 4.24 -0.39 -6.56
C ALA A 51 5.53 0.20 -5.96
N GLY A 52 5.88 1.44 -6.30
CA GLY A 52 7.05 2.12 -5.76
C GLY A 52 7.00 2.28 -4.24
N ILE A 53 5.81 2.59 -3.69
CA ILE A 53 5.63 2.71 -2.24
C ILE A 53 5.78 1.35 -1.54
N LEU A 54 5.24 0.28 -2.12
CA LEU A 54 5.43 -1.07 -1.59
C LEU A 54 6.91 -1.49 -1.61
N VAL A 55 7.65 -1.16 -2.66
CA VAL A 55 9.10 -1.37 -2.73
C VAL A 55 9.80 -0.57 -1.63
N ALA A 56 9.42 0.68 -1.40
CA ALA A 56 9.98 1.50 -0.32
C ALA A 56 9.74 0.88 1.07
N PHE A 57 8.53 0.38 1.34
CA PHE A 57 8.23 -0.35 2.58
C PHE A 57 9.07 -1.63 2.70
N SER A 58 9.21 -2.39 1.61
CA SER A 58 10.03 -3.61 1.57
C SER A 58 11.48 -3.30 1.94
N VAL A 59 12.09 -2.30 1.30
CA VAL A 59 13.46 -1.85 1.60
C VAL A 59 13.57 -1.36 3.03
N PHE A 60 12.61 -0.56 3.52
CA PHE A 60 12.60 -0.05 4.88
C PHE A 60 12.61 -1.18 5.92
N PHE A 61 11.71 -2.16 5.80
CA PHE A 61 11.66 -3.28 6.72
C PHE A 61 12.85 -4.23 6.56
N ALA A 62 13.34 -4.44 5.34
CA ALA A 62 14.55 -5.23 5.10
C ALA A 62 15.77 -4.61 5.79
N VAL A 63 15.93 -3.28 5.69
CA VAL A 63 17.00 -2.54 6.36
C VAL A 63 16.88 -2.64 7.88
N ILE A 64 15.68 -2.52 8.43
CA ILE A 64 15.43 -2.72 9.88
C ILE A 64 15.81 -4.14 10.27
N GLY A 65 15.39 -5.15 9.50
CA GLY A 65 15.70 -6.55 9.74
C GLY A 65 17.20 -6.80 9.77
N ILE A 66 17.92 -6.39 8.72
CA ILE A 66 19.38 -6.57 8.62
C ILE A 66 20.11 -5.90 9.78
N ARG A 67 19.67 -4.71 10.22
CA ARG A 67 20.28 -4.00 11.36
C ARG A 67 19.96 -4.61 12.71
N ARG A 68 18.77 -5.21 12.87
CA ARG A 68 18.29 -5.72 14.16
C ARG A 68 18.72 -7.15 14.42
N PHE A 69 18.82 -7.97 13.37
CA PHE A 69 19.28 -9.34 13.45
C PHE A 69 20.81 -9.39 13.41
N ARG A 70 21.40 -9.81 14.53
CA ARG A 70 22.80 -10.25 14.55
C ARG A 70 22.81 -11.68 14.02
N TRP A 71 23.42 -11.87 12.88
CA TRP A 71 23.64 -13.17 12.27
C TRP A 71 24.82 -13.82 13.01
N GLU A 72 24.54 -14.52 14.11
CA GLU A 72 25.43 -15.53 14.70
C GLU A 72 25.11 -16.88 14.06
#